data_AF-A0AAW2WEZ7-F1
#
_entry.id   AF-A0AAW2WEZ7-F1
#
_cell.length_a   1.000
_cell.length_b   1.000
_cell.length_c   1.000
_cell.angle_alpha   90.00
_cell.angle_beta   90.00
_cell.angle_gamma   90.00
#
_symmetry.space_group_name_H-M   'P 1'
#
loop_
_entity.id
_entity.type
_entity.pdbx_description
1 polymer ?
#
loop_
_entity_poly.entity_id
_entity_poly.type
_entity_poly.pdbx_seq_one_letter_code
_entity_poly.pdbx_strand_id
1 'polypeptide(L)'
;MQTGGFNDGDRNVRVYKPCSDDSCDWQEFDVALRQRRWYATNHILPDGRQIIVGGHGQFSYEFYPKKAGADQSYNLPFLSQTNDPRTENNLCPFVFLNTDGNLFIFANNRAILFDYVNRVVVRNNPTIPGGDPRSYPSSGSTVLLPLRDLQGGANVTTEVLVCGGAPKGSFY
;
A
#
# COMPACT_ATOMS: atom_id res chain seq x y z
N MET A 1 -12.58 -0.80 5.91
CA MET A 1 -11.60 -0.49 6.96
C MET A 1 -10.86 0.77 6.55
N GLN A 2 -10.64 1.67 7.49
CA GLN A 2 -9.82 2.86 7.35
C GLN A 2 -8.74 2.80 8.43
N THR A 3 -7.50 3.15 8.11
CA THR A 3 -6.36 3.09 9.02
C THR A 3 -5.63 4.44 9.03
N GLY A 4 -5.20 4.85 10.22
CA GLY A 4 -4.55 6.11 10.50
C GLY A 4 -5.44 7.33 10.25
N GLY A 5 -4.84 8.45 9.87
CA GLY A 5 -5.52 9.75 9.81
C GLY A 5 -4.60 10.92 10.15
N PHE A 6 -5.19 12.10 10.29
CA PHE A 6 -4.49 13.32 10.69
C PHE A 6 -4.60 13.53 12.21
N ASN A 7 -3.60 14.18 12.81
CA ASN A 7 -3.51 14.44 14.25
C ASN A 7 -3.76 13.17 15.09
N ASP A 8 -4.74 13.21 15.99
CA ASP A 8 -5.02 12.16 16.96
C ASP A 8 -5.51 10.86 16.30
N GLY A 9 -5.95 10.93 15.04
CA GLY A 9 -6.34 9.75 14.27
C GLY A 9 -5.17 8.98 13.65
N ASP A 10 -3.93 9.48 13.74
CA ASP A 10 -2.78 8.94 12.99
C ASP A 10 -2.45 7.48 13.28
N ARG A 11 -2.93 6.92 14.39
CA ARG A 11 -2.74 5.50 14.77
C ARG A 11 -4.05 4.72 14.92
N ASN A 12 -5.18 5.32 14.56
CA ASN A 12 -6.47 4.70 14.77
C ASN A 12 -6.80 3.71 13.65
N VAL A 13 -7.64 2.73 13.96
CA VAL A 13 -8.26 1.87 12.95
C VAL A 13 -9.77 1.99 13.09
N ARG A 14 -10.45 2.19 11.97
CA ARG A 14 -11.91 2.30 11.90
C ARG A 14 -12.44 1.19 11.01
N VAL A 15 -13.35 0.38 11.55
CA VAL A 15 -13.94 -0.76 10.86
C VAL A 15 -15.43 -0.53 10.72
N TYR A 16 -15.90 -0.47 9.48
CA TYR A 16 -17.32 -0.48 9.16
C TYR A 16 -17.73 -1.90 8.76
N LYS A 17 -18.73 -2.43 9.43
CA LYS A 17 -19.38 -3.70 9.07
C LYS A 17 -20.77 -3.35 8.52
N PRO A 18 -21.04 -3.56 7.22
CA PRO A 18 -22.35 -3.25 6.66
C PRO A 18 -23.47 -4.13 7.26
N CYS A 19 -24.66 -3.58 7.40
CA CYS A 19 -25.91 -4.30 7.71
C CYS A 19 -27.06 -3.75 6.85
N SER A 20 -28.17 -4.48 6.83
CA SER A 20 -29.33 -4.21 5.99
C SER A 20 -30.39 -3.30 6.63
N ASP A 21 -30.25 -2.98 7.92
CA ASP A 21 -31.25 -2.27 8.72
C ASP A 21 -30.80 -0.86 9.13
N ASP A 22 -29.78 -0.31 8.45
CA ASP A 22 -29.18 1.00 8.71
C ASP A 22 -28.69 1.22 10.16
N SER A 23 -28.53 0.15 10.95
CA SER A 23 -28.08 0.22 12.35
C SER A 23 -26.56 0.26 12.52
N CYS A 24 -25.82 0.11 11.42
CA CYS A 24 -24.37 -0.05 11.46
C CYS A 24 -23.64 1.27 11.56
N ASP A 25 -22.65 1.29 12.44
CA ASP A 25 -21.75 2.41 12.61
C ASP A 25 -20.29 1.94 12.56
N TRP A 26 -19.39 2.90 12.39
CA TRP A 26 -17.96 2.68 12.48
C TRP A 26 -17.57 2.27 13.90
N GLN A 27 -16.82 1.18 13.99
CA GLN A 27 -16.13 0.79 15.21
C GLN A 27 -14.72 1.38 15.16
N GLU A 28 -14.41 2.28 16.08
CA GLU A 28 -13.10 2.91 16.20
C GLU A 28 -12.24 2.23 17.26
N PHE A 29 -10.98 2.00 16.90
CA PHE A 29 -9.97 1.39 17.75
C PHE A 29 -8.79 2.36 17.86
N ASP A 30 -8.69 3.02 19.01
CA ASP A 30 -7.66 4.00 19.29
C ASP A 30 -6.27 3.35 19.43
N VAL A 31 -5.25 4.00 18.86
CA VAL A 31 -3.84 3.58 18.97
C VAL A 31 -3.62 2.11 18.54
N ALA A 32 -4.45 1.63 17.61
CA ALA A 32 -4.39 0.28 17.08
C ALA A 32 -3.14 0.04 16.20
N LEU A 33 -2.56 1.09 15.61
CA LEU A 33 -1.35 1.03 14.77
C LEU A 33 -0.10 1.43 15.57
N ARG A 34 1.04 0.83 15.21
CA ARG A 34 2.34 1.08 15.86
C ARG A 34 2.97 2.36 15.35
N GLN A 35 2.87 2.62 14.04
CA GLN A 35 3.33 3.85 13.40
C GLN A 35 2.16 4.75 13.05
N ARG A 36 2.48 6.04 12.89
CA ARG A 36 1.55 7.04 12.36
C ARG A 36 1.29 6.75 10.89
N ARG A 37 0.04 6.67 10.43
CA ARG A 37 -0.33 6.30 9.06
C ARG A 37 -1.21 7.38 8.44
N TRP A 38 -0.62 8.48 8.00
CA TRP A 38 -1.32 9.47 7.17
C TRP A 38 -0.87 9.30 5.72
N TYR A 39 -1.80 9.20 4.76
CA TYR A 39 -1.48 8.84 3.35
C TYR A 39 -0.74 7.51 3.17
N ALA A 40 -1.08 6.50 4.00
CA ALA A 40 -0.67 5.12 3.81
C ALA A 40 -1.66 4.36 2.90
N THR A 41 -1.25 3.19 2.40
CA THR A 41 -2.11 2.29 1.64
C THR A 41 -2.40 1.02 2.41
N ASN A 42 -3.65 0.56 2.36
CA ASN A 42 -4.06 -0.73 2.90
C ASN A 42 -4.29 -1.75 1.79
N HIS A 43 -3.93 -3.01 2.03
CA HIS A 43 -4.31 -4.12 1.15
C HIS A 43 -4.68 -5.35 1.98
N ILE A 44 -5.73 -6.08 1.57
CA ILE A 44 -6.12 -7.34 2.21
C ILE A 44 -5.17 -8.46 1.82
N LEU A 45 -4.84 -9.35 2.76
CA LEU A 45 -3.97 -10.51 2.57
C LEU A 45 -4.76 -11.81 2.59
N PRO A 46 -4.21 -12.93 2.10
CA PRO A 46 -4.87 -14.24 2.11
C PRO A 46 -5.28 -14.74 3.50
N ASP A 47 -4.57 -14.31 4.55
CA ASP A 47 -4.88 -14.67 5.94
C ASP A 47 -5.97 -13.78 6.57
N GLY A 48 -6.60 -12.89 5.78
CA GLY A 48 -7.67 -12.00 6.19
C GLY A 48 -7.20 -10.73 6.91
N ARG A 49 -5.90 -10.61 7.25
CA ARG A 49 -5.34 -9.36 7.78
C ARG A 49 -5.18 -8.33 6.67
N GLN A 50 -4.98 -7.08 7.07
CA GLN A 50 -4.54 -6.02 6.19
C GLN A 50 -3.07 -5.72 6.41
N ILE A 51 -2.33 -5.51 5.33
CA ILE A 51 -1.04 -4.83 5.36
C ILE A 51 -1.28 -3.33 5.18
N ILE A 52 -0.63 -2.51 6.01
CA ILE A 52 -0.62 -1.06 5.93
C ILE A 52 0.78 -0.61 5.54
N VAL A 53 0.93 0.01 4.37
CA VAL A 53 2.22 0.35 3.76
C VAL A 53 2.40 1.85 3.68
N GLY A 54 3.53 2.33 4.19
CA GLY A 54 3.94 3.73 4.06
C GLY A 54 3.16 4.69 4.94
N GLY A 55 3.02 5.92 4.46
CA GLY A 55 2.47 7.07 5.16
C GLY A 55 3.51 8.14 5.42
N HIS A 56 3.05 9.32 5.85
CA HIS A 56 3.87 10.52 6.03
C HIS A 56 5.08 10.24 6.94
N GLY A 57 6.28 10.41 6.40
CA GLY A 57 7.55 10.10 7.06
C GLY A 57 7.74 8.63 7.49
N GLN A 58 6.92 7.70 6.99
CA GLN A 58 6.97 6.28 7.36
C GLN A 58 7.48 5.42 6.22
N PHE A 59 8.73 4.94 6.34
CA PHE A 59 9.33 4.00 5.39
C PHE A 59 9.20 2.55 5.85
N SER A 60 7.99 2.16 6.25
CA SER A 60 7.70 0.87 6.88
C SER A 60 6.33 0.35 6.49
N TYR A 61 6.07 -0.91 6.83
CA TYR A 61 4.73 -1.49 6.85
C TYR A 61 4.41 -2.14 8.20
N GLU A 62 3.14 -2.44 8.43
CA GLU A 62 2.67 -3.22 9.57
C GLU A 62 1.36 -3.95 9.22
N PHE A 63 0.87 -4.80 10.13
CA PHE A 63 -0.35 -5.58 9.92
C PHE A 63 -1.44 -5.19 10.91
N TYR A 64 -2.70 -5.31 10.46
CA TYR A 64 -3.87 -5.23 11.31
C TYR A 64 -4.93 -6.29 10.92
N PRO A 65 -5.54 -7.00 11.87
CA PRO A 65 -5.20 -7.06 13.29
C PRO A 65 -3.80 -7.61 13.53
N LYS A 66 -3.18 -7.20 14.64
CA LYS A 66 -1.84 -7.68 15.03
C LYS A 66 -1.94 -9.04 15.69
N LYS A 67 -1.01 -9.94 15.35
CA LYS A 67 -0.74 -11.16 16.11
C LYS A 67 0.04 -10.80 17.37
N ALA A 68 -0.52 -11.13 18.53
CA ALA A 68 0.07 -10.83 19.83
C ALA A 68 1.52 -11.34 19.91
N GLY A 69 2.44 -10.46 20.31
CA GLY A 69 3.86 -10.78 20.49
C GLY A 69 4.69 -10.97 19.21
N ALA A 70 4.07 -11.02 18.03
CA ALA A 70 4.76 -11.31 16.77
C ALA A 70 4.82 -10.10 15.81
N ASP A 71 3.72 -9.37 15.67
CA ASP A 71 3.64 -8.29 14.70
C ASP A 71 4.23 -6.98 15.24
N GLN A 72 5.20 -6.44 14.50
CA GLN A 72 5.79 -5.11 14.72
C GLN A 72 5.60 -4.27 13.46
N SER A 73 6.17 -3.06 13.46
CA SER A 73 6.40 -2.35 12.20
C SER A 73 7.71 -2.83 11.59
N TYR A 74 7.70 -3.09 10.29
CA TYR A 74 8.84 -3.61 9.53
C TYR A 74 9.33 -2.55 8.54
N ASN A 75 10.63 -2.33 8.53
CA ASN A 75 11.24 -1.39 7.59
C ASN A 75 11.06 -1.88 6.16
N LEU A 76 10.73 -0.94 5.26
CA LEU A 76 10.67 -1.17 3.82
C LEU A 76 11.54 -0.13 3.12
N PRO A 77 12.86 -0.40 2.98
CA PRO A 77 13.81 0.55 2.41
C PRO A 77 13.41 1.11 1.04
N PHE A 78 12.66 0.34 0.25
CA PHE A 78 12.11 0.76 -1.04
C PHE A 78 11.34 2.09 -0.97
N LEU A 79 10.58 2.33 0.11
CA LEU A 79 9.86 3.58 0.27
C LEU A 79 10.84 4.74 0.46
N SER A 80 11.87 4.58 1.29
CA SER A 80 12.89 5.63 1.44
C SER A 80 13.67 5.90 0.14
N GLN A 81 13.90 4.86 -0.67
CA GLN A 81 14.61 4.98 -1.95
C GLN A 81 13.79 5.61 -3.08
N THR A 82 12.47 5.69 -2.91
CA THR A 82 11.54 6.30 -3.87
C THR A 82 11.02 7.65 -3.39
N ASN A 83 11.44 8.11 -2.21
CA ASN A 83 11.08 9.40 -1.65
C ASN A 83 12.08 10.49 -2.07
N ASP A 84 11.63 11.48 -2.85
CA ASP A 84 12.44 12.66 -3.13
C ASP A 84 12.44 13.62 -1.91
N PRO A 85 13.61 14.03 -1.37
CA PRO A 85 13.68 14.87 -0.18
C PRO A 85 12.87 16.16 -0.32
N ARG A 86 12.06 16.48 0.70
CA ARG A 86 11.17 17.65 0.79
C ARG A 86 9.95 17.64 -0.14
N THR A 87 9.79 16.63 -1.00
CA THR A 87 8.63 16.52 -1.91
C THR A 87 7.64 15.46 -1.45
N GLU A 88 8.13 14.36 -0.88
CA GLU A 88 7.29 13.26 -0.41
C GLU A 88 6.38 12.64 -1.49
N ASN A 89 6.95 12.44 -2.68
CA ASN A 89 6.25 11.99 -3.89
C ASN A 89 6.07 10.47 -4.01
N ASN A 90 6.01 9.79 -2.87
CA ASN A 90 5.86 8.35 -2.77
C ASN A 90 4.75 7.93 -1.78
N LEU A 91 3.91 8.88 -1.36
CA LEU A 91 2.74 8.66 -0.52
C LEU A 91 1.63 7.92 -1.28
N CYS A 92 0.74 7.26 -0.54
CA CYS A 92 -0.28 6.37 -1.09
C CYS A 92 0.32 5.38 -2.11
N PRO A 93 1.33 4.58 -1.74
CA PRO A 93 1.97 3.64 -2.66
C PRO A 93 0.92 2.67 -3.22
N PHE A 94 1.06 2.29 -4.48
CA PHE A 94 0.15 1.33 -5.11
C PHE A 94 0.55 -0.08 -4.69
N VAL A 95 -0.38 -0.82 -4.11
CA VAL A 95 -0.13 -2.17 -3.60
C VAL A 95 -1.14 -3.12 -4.22
N PHE A 96 -0.67 -4.23 -4.79
CA PHE A 96 -1.51 -5.32 -5.27
C PHE A 96 -0.94 -6.66 -4.83
N LEU A 97 -1.81 -7.56 -4.39
CA LEU A 97 -1.45 -8.95 -4.14
C LEU A 97 -1.33 -9.71 -5.47
N ASN A 98 -0.16 -10.29 -5.70
CA ASN A 98 0.13 -11.12 -6.85
C ASN A 98 -0.36 -12.56 -6.63
N THR A 99 -0.52 -13.31 -7.72
CA THR A 99 -1.02 -14.70 -7.71
C THR A 99 -0.08 -15.68 -7.01
N ASP A 100 1.20 -15.35 -6.89
CA ASP A 100 2.21 -16.11 -6.14
C ASP A 100 2.23 -15.77 -4.63
N GLY A 101 1.35 -14.87 -4.18
CA GLY A 101 1.27 -14.42 -2.80
C GLY A 101 2.21 -13.27 -2.44
N ASN A 102 3.10 -12.83 -3.35
CA ASN A 102 3.92 -11.64 -3.14
C ASN A 102 3.13 -10.35 -3.40
N LEU A 103 3.65 -9.21 -2.95
CA LEU A 103 3.04 -7.90 -3.19
C LEU A 103 3.77 -7.16 -4.30
N PHE A 104 3.05 -6.75 -5.33
CA PHE A 104 3.50 -5.67 -6.20
C PHE A 104 3.35 -4.36 -5.43
N ILE A 105 4.46 -3.64 -5.24
CA ILE A 105 4.46 -2.31 -4.60
C ILE A 105 5.09 -1.32 -5.56
N PHE A 106 4.34 -0.30 -5.95
CA PHE A 106 4.79 0.80 -6.77
C PHE A 106 4.77 2.10 -5.97
N ALA A 107 5.84 2.87 -6.04
CA ALA A 107 5.98 4.15 -5.37
C ALA A 107 6.84 5.10 -6.21
N ASN A 108 6.41 6.37 -6.30
CA ASN A 108 7.00 7.39 -7.17
C ASN A 108 6.95 6.94 -8.65
N ASN A 109 8.04 6.40 -9.20
CA ASN A 109 8.14 5.94 -10.58
C ASN A 109 8.72 4.51 -10.70
N ARG A 110 8.85 3.79 -9.58
CA ARG A 110 9.49 2.47 -9.49
C ARG A 110 8.54 1.45 -8.89
N ALA A 111 8.80 0.18 -9.16
CA ALA A 111 8.06 -0.93 -8.57
C ALA A 111 8.97 -2.08 -8.13
N ILE A 112 8.50 -2.83 -7.14
CA ILE A 112 9.09 -4.08 -6.67
C ILE A 112 8.02 -5.16 -6.56
N LEU A 113 8.44 -6.42 -6.68
CA LEU A 113 7.72 -7.57 -6.16
C LEU A 113 8.33 -7.94 -4.81
N PHE A 114 7.51 -7.92 -3.76
CA PHE A 114 7.93 -7.98 -2.38
C PHE A 114 7.33 -9.19 -1.66
N ASP A 115 8.19 -10.05 -1.15
CA ASP A 115 7.82 -11.09 -0.20
C ASP A 115 7.73 -10.47 1.19
N TYR A 116 6.51 -10.14 1.61
CA TYR A 116 6.25 -9.48 2.89
C TYR A 116 6.38 -10.42 4.10
N VAL A 117 6.39 -11.74 3.88
CA VAL A 117 6.55 -12.75 4.92
C VAL A 117 8.02 -12.86 5.30
N ASN A 118 8.89 -13.02 4.29
CA ASN A 118 10.33 -13.13 4.50
C ASN A 118 11.05 -11.77 4.52
N ARG A 119 10.34 -10.70 4.12
CA ARG A 119 10.81 -9.31 4.11
C ARG A 119 11.90 -9.07 3.05
N VAL A 120 11.73 -9.67 1.88
CA VAL A 120 12.73 -9.65 0.80
C VAL A 120 12.11 -9.11 -0.49
N VAL A 121 12.86 -8.27 -1.19
CA VAL A 121 12.52 -7.87 -2.56
C VAL A 121 12.88 -9.01 -3.49
N VAL A 122 11.87 -9.66 -4.05
CA VAL A 122 12.02 -10.80 -4.97
C VAL A 122 12.42 -10.30 -6.36
N ARG A 123 11.89 -9.15 -6.78
CA ARG A 123 12.17 -8.56 -8.09
C ARG A 123 12.09 -7.04 -8.04
N ASN A 124 13.00 -6.38 -8.73
CA ASN A 124 12.86 -4.97 -9.11
C ASN A 124 12.25 -4.92 -10.51
N ASN A 125 11.16 -4.17 -10.69
CA ASN A 125 10.57 -3.96 -12.00
C ASN A 125 11.24 -2.76 -12.70
N PRO A 126 11.18 -2.68 -14.04
CA PRO A 126 11.69 -1.52 -14.76
C PRO A 126 11.08 -0.20 -14.27
N THR A 127 11.91 0.82 -14.13
CA THR A 127 11.48 2.18 -13.80
C THR A 127 10.62 2.75 -14.94
N ILE A 128 9.53 3.44 -14.61
CA ILE A 128 8.75 4.16 -15.63
C ILE A 128 9.61 5.26 -16.26
N PRO A 129 9.75 5.29 -17.60
CA PRO A 129 10.53 6.32 -18.29
C PRO A 129 10.03 7.74 -18.02
N GLY A 130 10.89 8.74 -18.23
CA GLY A 130 10.59 10.16 -18.02
C GLY A 130 10.87 10.66 -16.60
N GLY A 131 10.86 9.77 -15.61
CA GLY A 131 11.26 10.12 -14.24
C GLY A 131 10.17 10.79 -13.41
N ASP A 132 8.98 11.01 -13.96
CA ASP A 132 7.89 11.69 -13.26
C ASP A 132 7.17 10.77 -12.26
N PRO A 133 6.84 11.28 -11.05
CA PRO A 133 6.12 10.53 -10.05
C PRO A 133 4.69 10.25 -10.48
N ARG A 134 4.18 9.09 -10.08
CA ARG A 134 2.78 8.67 -10.24
C ARG A 134 2.06 8.53 -8.90
N SER A 135 2.79 8.41 -7.79
CA SER A 135 2.22 8.42 -6.44
C SER A 135 1.80 9.82 -6.01
N TYR A 136 1.07 9.94 -4.90
CA TYR A 136 0.75 11.26 -4.34
C TYR A 136 2.04 12.04 -4.05
N PRO A 137 2.09 13.37 -4.31
CA PRO A 137 1.00 14.25 -4.74
C PRO A 137 0.74 14.30 -6.26
N SER A 138 1.56 13.65 -7.10
CA SER A 138 1.28 13.54 -8.55
C SER A 138 -0.04 12.87 -8.86
N SER A 139 -0.51 11.98 -7.98
CA SER A 139 -1.88 11.43 -8.00
C SER A 139 -2.25 10.76 -9.32
N GLY A 140 -1.35 9.93 -9.85
CA GLY A 140 -1.66 8.98 -10.90
C GLY A 140 -2.57 7.86 -10.40
N SER A 141 -3.07 7.08 -11.35
CA SER A 141 -3.98 5.97 -11.12
C SER A 141 -3.32 4.66 -11.49
N THR A 142 -3.78 3.59 -10.86
CA THR A 142 -3.33 2.24 -11.19
C THR A 142 -4.49 1.27 -11.17
N VAL A 143 -4.38 0.20 -11.95
CA VAL A 143 -5.33 -0.89 -11.97
C VAL A 143 -4.61 -2.21 -12.21
N LEU A 144 -5.00 -3.24 -11.45
CA LEU A 144 -4.71 -4.62 -11.79
C LEU A 144 -5.64 -5.03 -12.93
N LEU A 145 -5.08 -5.34 -14.10
CA LEU A 145 -5.85 -5.77 -15.26
C LEU A 145 -6.51 -7.14 -14.99
N PRO A 146 -7.61 -7.46 -15.70
CA PRO A 146 -8.33 -8.70 -15.48
C PRO A 146 -7.44 -9.93 -15.57
N LEU A 147 -7.47 -10.75 -14.52
CA LEU A 147 -6.78 -12.04 -14.51
C LEU A 147 -7.45 -12.97 -15.52
N ARG A 148 -6.67 -13.50 -16.46
CA ARG A 148 -7.12 -14.48 -17.44
C ARG A 148 -6.77 -15.90 -16.97
N ASP A 149 -7.54 -16.87 -17.46
CA ASP A 149 -7.24 -18.31 -17.30
C ASP A 149 -7.21 -18.86 -15.86
N LEU A 150 -8.06 -18.31 -14.98
CA LEU A 150 -8.20 -18.76 -13.58
C LEU A 150 -8.61 -20.24 -13.42
N GLN A 151 -9.17 -20.87 -14.46
CA GLN A 151 -9.62 -22.27 -14.42
C GLN A 151 -8.62 -23.28 -15.01
N GLY A 152 -7.51 -22.82 -15.61
CA GLY A 152 -6.68 -23.65 -16.49
C GLY A 152 -5.41 -24.26 -15.90
N GLY A 153 -5.07 -24.01 -14.63
CA GLY A 153 -3.83 -24.51 -14.02
C GLY A 153 -2.53 -23.96 -14.62
N ALA A 154 -2.60 -23.02 -15.56
CA ALA A 154 -1.47 -22.34 -16.17
C ALA A 154 -1.04 -21.14 -15.31
N ASN A 155 0.22 -20.71 -15.49
CA ASN A 155 0.79 -19.53 -14.82
C ASN A 155 -0.06 -18.27 -15.08
N VAL A 156 -0.94 -17.93 -14.14
CA VAL A 156 -1.76 -16.72 -14.20
C VAL A 156 -0.83 -15.51 -14.15
N THR A 157 -0.77 -14.78 -15.25
CA THR A 157 0.02 -13.55 -15.36
C THR A 157 -0.79 -12.39 -14.82
N THR A 158 -0.23 -11.65 -13.86
CA THR A 158 -0.80 -10.40 -13.37
C THR A 158 -0.19 -9.23 -14.11
N GLU A 159 -1.04 -8.38 -14.68
CA GLU A 159 -0.61 -7.17 -15.37
C GLU A 159 -1.14 -5.95 -14.60
N VAL A 160 -0.27 -4.99 -14.28
CA VAL A 160 -0.65 -3.75 -13.60
C VAL A 160 -0.42 -2.59 -14.55
N LEU A 161 -1.48 -1.83 -14.82
CA LEU A 161 -1.41 -0.58 -15.56
C LEU A 161 -1.24 0.57 -14.57
N VAL A 162 -0.28 1.46 -14.84
CA VAL A 162 -0.10 2.74 -14.13
C VAL A 162 -0.21 3.85 -15.16
N CYS A 163 -1.09 4.84 -14.90
CA CYS A 163 -1.39 5.90 -15.84
C CYS A 163 -1.63 7.23 -15.12
N GLY A 164 -1.45 8.35 -15.82
CA GLY A 164 -1.62 9.69 -15.26
C GLY A 164 -0.45 10.07 -14.35
N GLY A 165 -0.71 10.90 -13.34
CA GLY A 165 0.34 11.57 -12.58
C GLY A 165 0.70 12.92 -13.22
N ALA A 166 1.55 13.68 -12.55
CA ALA A 166 2.01 14.97 -13.01
C ALA A 166 3.54 15.08 -12.94
N PRO A 167 4.15 16.00 -13.72
CA PRO A 167 5.58 16.22 -13.70
C PRO A 167 6.14 16.52 -12.30
N LYS A 168 7.41 16.19 -12.08
CA LYS A 168 8.13 16.73 -10.91
C LYS A 168 8.10 18.24 -10.99
N GLY A 169 7.42 18.93 -10.06
CA GLY A 169 7.18 20.35 -10.29
C GLY A 169 5.77 20.83 -10.06
N SER A 170 4.80 19.93 -10.08
CA SER A 170 3.43 20.35 -10.41
C SER A 170 2.52 20.59 -9.21
N PHE A 171 3.04 20.53 -7.99
CA PHE A 171 2.27 20.68 -6.74
C PHE A 171 2.88 21.79 -5.90
N TYR A 172 2.91 23.00 -6.45
CA TYR A 172 3.24 24.26 -5.77
C TYR A 172 2.46 25.41 -6.41
#